data_AF-A0A836WHC8-F1
#
_entry.id   AF-A0A836WHC8-F1
#
_cell.length_a   1.000
_cell.length_b   1.000
_cell.length_c   1.000
_cell.angle_alpha   90.00
_cell.angle_beta   90.00
_cell.angle_gamma   90.00
#
_symmetry.space_group_name_H-M   'P 1'
#
loop_
_entity.id
_entity.type
_entity.pdbx_description
1 polymer ?
#
loop_
_entity_poly.entity_id
_entity_poly.type
_entity_poly.pdbx_seq_one_letter_code
_entity_poly.pdbx_strand_id
1 'polypeptide(L)'
;MVEVFCKIALNNYAHTTLDFIIKENNINKIRLLKIDIEGYELFALQGAQNTLEITDIVFFESWEKHYLNYGYSTKDVIKLLNTKGFEVYKFDSDYNLIKIDENYSSKVCENLIAFKNPKDIYAIYEKN
;
A
#
# COMPACT_ATOMS: atom_id res chain seq x y z
N MET A 1 -12.90 4.65 -12.11
CA MET A 1 -11.87 4.69 -11.05
C MET A 1 -12.39 3.81 -9.94
N VAL A 2 -11.86 2.60 -9.78
CA VAL A 2 -12.26 1.74 -8.66
C VAL A 2 -11.30 2.04 -7.53
N GLU A 3 -11.77 2.76 -6.52
CA GLU A 3 -11.06 2.97 -5.26
C GLU A 3 -11.52 1.87 -4.31
N VAL A 4 -10.61 0.96 -3.96
CA VAL A 4 -10.85 -0.01 -2.89
C VAL A 4 -10.26 0.60 -1.61
N PHE A 5 -11.14 1.11 -0.76
CA PHE A 5 -10.77 1.57 0.58
C PHE A 5 -10.79 0.37 1.53
N CYS A 6 -9.61 -0.14 1.89
CA CYS A 6 -9.51 -1.07 3.00
C CYS A 6 -9.54 -0.32 4.33
N LYS A 7 -10.73 0.05 4.78
CA LYS A 7 -10.99 0.28 6.19
C LYS A 7 -11.62 -1.01 6.71
N ILE A 8 -10.79 -1.97 7.13
CA ILE A 8 -11.30 -3.16 7.82
C ILE A 8 -11.76 -2.70 9.20
N ALA A 9 -13.00 -2.23 9.27
CA ALA A 9 -13.68 -2.04 10.53
C ALA A 9 -13.94 -3.43 11.13
N LEU A 10 -13.27 -3.71 12.25
CA LEU A 10 -13.39 -4.93 13.06
C LEU A 10 -14.77 -5.04 13.72
N ASN A 11 -15.85 -5.06 12.93
CA ASN A 11 -17.21 -5.30 13.41
C ASN A 11 -17.82 -6.47 12.62
N ASN A 12 -17.64 -7.67 13.17
CA ASN A 12 -18.40 -8.90 12.90
C ASN A 12 -18.13 -9.73 11.62
N TYR A 13 -17.04 -9.50 10.88
CA TYR A 13 -16.56 -10.49 9.90
C TYR A 13 -15.31 -11.17 10.42
N ALA A 14 -15.32 -12.51 10.42
CA ALA A 14 -14.13 -13.33 10.61
C ALA A 14 -12.99 -12.80 9.73
N HIS A 15 -11.75 -12.82 10.23
CA HIS A 15 -10.56 -12.41 9.48
C HIS A 15 -10.62 -12.98 8.06
N THR A 16 -10.64 -12.09 7.06
CA THR A 16 -10.63 -12.46 5.64
C THR A 16 -9.49 -11.76 4.93
N THR A 17 -9.17 -12.19 3.72
CA THR A 17 -8.06 -11.66 2.93
C THR A 17 -8.55 -10.71 1.85
N LEU A 18 -7.66 -9.81 1.42
CA LEU A 18 -7.94 -8.96 0.27
C LEU A 18 -8.22 -9.79 -0.99
N ASP A 19 -7.45 -10.84 -1.20
CA ASP A 19 -7.64 -11.77 -2.32
C ASP A 19 -9.06 -12.37 -2.34
N PHE A 20 -9.62 -12.73 -1.19
CA PHE A 20 -10.99 -13.25 -1.11
C PHE A 20 -12.01 -12.18 -1.52
N ILE A 21 -11.93 -10.99 -0.92
CA ILE A 21 -12.85 -9.88 -1.20
C ILE A 21 -12.83 -9.50 -2.68
N ILE A 22 -11.64 -9.34 -3.25
CA ILE A 22 -11.46 -8.94 -4.66
C ILE A 22 -12.01 -10.01 -5.61
N LYS A 23 -11.78 -11.29 -5.29
CA LYS A 23 -12.32 -12.41 -6.06
C LYS A 23 -13.84 -12.48 -6.00
N GLU A 24 -14.45 -12.36 -4.82
CA GLU A 24 -15.91 -12.40 -4.66
C GLU A 24 -16.61 -11.28 -5.43
N ASN A 25 -15.96 -10.12 -5.55
CA ASN A 25 -16.49 -8.97 -6.27
C ASN A 25 -16.14 -8.97 -7.77
N ASN A 26 -15.48 -10.01 -8.28
CA ASN A 26 -15.03 -10.14 -9.68
C ASN A 26 -14.22 -8.92 -10.18
N ILE A 27 -13.42 -8.31 -9.29
CA ILE A 27 -12.57 -7.18 -9.64
C ILE A 27 -11.32 -7.72 -10.35
N ASN A 28 -11.10 -7.31 -11.59
CA ASN A 28 -10.00 -7.80 -12.43
C ASN A 28 -8.85 -6.78 -12.60
N LYS A 29 -9.04 -5.54 -12.17
CA LYS A 29 -8.03 -4.48 -12.22
C LYS A 29 -8.25 -3.46 -11.11
N ILE A 30 -7.16 -3.07 -10.44
CA ILE A 30 -7.16 -2.03 -9.42
C ILE A 30 -6.15 -0.96 -9.83
N ARG A 31 -6.63 0.25 -10.08
CA ARG A 31 -5.73 1.36 -10.38
C ARG A 31 -5.06 1.88 -9.10
N LEU A 32 -5.79 1.92 -8.00
CA LEU A 32 -5.32 2.39 -6.70
C LEU A 32 -5.90 1.54 -5.58
N LEU A 33 -5.02 0.96 -4.78
CA LEU A 33 -5.36 0.29 -3.52
C LEU A 33 -4.92 1.18 -2.36
N LYS A 34 -5.88 1.67 -1.55
CA LYS A 34 -5.57 2.40 -0.32
C LYS A 34 -5.64 1.47 0.90
N ILE A 35 -4.59 1.46 1.71
CA ILE A 35 -4.50 0.69 2.95
C ILE A 35 -4.23 1.64 4.11
N ASP A 36 -5.13 1.65 5.09
CA ASP A 36 -5.08 2.57 6.23
C ASP A 36 -5.75 1.86 7.40
N ILE A 37 -4.95 1.06 8.11
CA ILE A 37 -5.41 0.09 9.11
C ILE A 37 -4.55 0.13 10.38
N GLU A 38 -3.99 1.31 10.69
CA GLU A 38 -3.41 1.67 12.00
C GLU A 38 -2.33 0.68 12.49
N GLY A 39 -1.46 0.24 11.57
CA GLY A 39 -0.32 -0.61 11.90
C GLY A 39 -0.45 -2.07 11.46
N TYR A 40 -1.52 -2.49 10.79
CA TYR A 40 -1.70 -3.86 10.30
C TYR A 40 -1.39 -4.04 8.80
N GLU A 41 -0.78 -3.03 8.16
CA GLU A 41 -0.51 -2.92 6.73
C GLU A 41 0.23 -4.13 6.17
N LEU A 42 1.28 -4.61 6.86
CA LEU A 42 2.05 -5.76 6.39
C LEU A 42 1.18 -7.00 6.21
N PHE A 43 0.30 -7.30 7.17
CA PHE A 43 -0.54 -8.49 7.13
C PHE A 43 -1.66 -8.37 6.10
N ALA A 44 -2.24 -7.17 5.93
CA ALA A 44 -3.18 -6.93 4.84
C ALA A 44 -2.55 -7.16 3.47
N LEU A 45 -1.31 -6.67 3.28
CA LEU A 45 -0.54 -6.89 2.05
C LEU A 45 -0.16 -8.37 1.87
N GLN A 46 0.17 -9.10 2.94
CA GLN A 46 0.39 -10.54 2.87
C GLN A 46 -0.86 -11.29 2.41
N GLY A 47 -2.06 -10.86 2.82
CA GLY A 47 -3.34 -11.38 2.34
C GLY A 47 -3.78 -10.87 0.95
N ALA A 48 -2.96 -10.05 0.28
CA ALA A 48 -3.28 -9.41 -1.00
C ALA A 48 -2.41 -9.95 -2.16
N GLN A 49 -1.92 -11.19 -2.10
CA GLN A 49 -0.94 -11.70 -3.07
C GLN A 49 -1.41 -11.58 -4.51
N ASN A 50 -2.63 -12.04 -4.81
CA ASN A 50 -3.22 -11.97 -6.15
C ASN A 50 -3.74 -10.57 -6.47
N THR A 51 -4.27 -9.89 -5.45
CA THR A 51 -4.75 -8.51 -5.54
C THR A 51 -3.64 -7.57 -6.00
N LEU A 52 -2.43 -7.73 -5.47
CA LEU A 52 -1.27 -6.93 -5.84
C LEU A 52 -0.85 -7.16 -7.30
N GLU A 53 -1.10 -8.33 -7.89
CA GLU A 53 -0.77 -8.59 -9.30
C GLU A 53 -1.62 -7.75 -10.27
N ILE A 54 -2.87 -7.46 -9.90
CA ILE A 54 -3.79 -6.64 -10.69
C ILE A 54 -3.80 -5.16 -10.27
N THR A 55 -2.94 -4.78 -9.31
CA THR A 55 -2.88 -3.43 -8.74
C THR A 55 -1.75 -2.61 -9.38
N ASP A 56 -2.06 -1.40 -9.84
CA ASP A 56 -1.05 -0.47 -10.39
C ASP A 56 -0.36 0.35 -9.29
N ILE A 57 -1.15 0.87 -8.33
CA ILE A 57 -0.68 1.79 -7.29
C ILE A 57 -1.18 1.33 -5.93
N VAL A 58 -0.30 1.32 -4.93
CA VAL A 58 -0.65 1.14 -3.52
C VAL A 58 -0.36 2.43 -2.77
N PHE A 59 -1.31 2.91 -1.99
CA PHE A 59 -1.15 4.07 -1.12
C PHE A 59 -1.42 3.65 0.32
N PHE A 60 -0.47 3.86 1.22
CA PHE A 60 -0.55 3.30 2.57
C PHE A 60 0.04 4.21 3.64
N GLU A 61 -0.55 4.16 4.83
CA GLU A 61 0.03 4.78 6.02
C GLU A 61 1.28 4.00 6.47
N SER A 62 2.35 4.71 6.80
CA SER A 62 3.55 4.12 7.37
C SER A 62 4.01 4.86 8.62
N TRP A 63 4.15 4.11 9.71
CA TRP A 63 4.70 4.63 10.95
C TRP A 63 5.32 3.52 11.80
N GLU A 64 6.62 3.64 12.08
CA GLU A 64 7.36 2.66 12.89
C GLU A 64 6.70 2.42 14.26
N LYS A 65 6.17 3.47 14.89
CA LYS A 65 5.51 3.34 16.20
C LYS A 65 4.31 2.39 16.16
N HIS A 66 3.52 2.41 15.10
CA HIS A 66 2.38 1.52 14.93
C HIS A 66 2.85 0.10 14.59
N TYR A 67 3.82 -0.05 13.69
CA TYR A 67 4.30 -1.36 13.24
C TYR A 67 4.99 -2.15 14.37
N LEU A 68 5.69 -1.46 15.28
CA LEU A 68 6.30 -2.09 16.46
C LEU A 68 5.29 -2.81 17.35
N ASN A 69 4.03 -2.35 17.43
CA ASN A 69 2.98 -3.03 18.20
C ASN A 69 2.66 -4.42 17.65
N TYR A 70 3.01 -4.69 16.38
CA TYR A 70 2.77 -5.95 15.68
C TYR A 70 4.07 -6.67 15.27
N GLY A 71 5.23 -6.21 15.75
CA GLY A 71 6.50 -6.90 15.58
C GLY A 71 7.14 -6.79 14.20
N TYR A 72 6.85 -5.73 13.43
CA TYR A 72 7.50 -5.45 12.15
C TYR A 72 7.85 -3.97 11.99
N SER A 73 8.47 -3.61 10.87
CA SER A 73 9.00 -2.27 10.57
C SER A 73 8.62 -1.75 9.18
N THR A 74 8.89 -0.47 8.89
CA THR A 74 8.66 0.10 7.55
C THR A 74 9.39 -0.68 6.46
N LYS A 75 10.60 -1.16 6.79
CA LYS A 75 11.41 -2.00 5.91
C LYS A 75 10.69 -3.27 5.47
N ASP A 76 9.94 -3.93 6.35
CA ASP A 76 9.24 -5.17 6.02
C ASP A 76 8.13 -4.95 4.99
N VAL A 77 7.41 -3.82 5.12
CA VAL A 77 6.37 -3.40 4.16
C VAL A 77 6.99 -3.08 2.80
N ILE A 78 8.05 -2.27 2.78
CA ILE A 78 8.76 -1.91 1.55
C ILE A 78 9.32 -3.16 0.86
N LYS A 79 9.94 -4.06 1.63
CA LYS A 79 10.48 -5.31 1.11
C LYS A 79 9.41 -6.17 0.46
N LEU A 80 8.24 -6.32 1.10
CA LEU A 80 7.11 -7.05 0.52
C LEU A 80 6.67 -6.43 -0.81
N LEU A 81 6.45 -5.11 -0.84
CA LEU A 81 6.04 -4.41 -2.06
C LEU A 81 7.10 -4.53 -3.18
N ASN A 82 8.38 -4.42 -2.85
CA ASN A 82 9.49 -4.63 -3.79
C ASN A 82 9.46 -6.04 -4.39
N THR A 83 9.21 -7.09 -3.58
CA THR A 83 9.10 -8.47 -4.11
C THR A 83 7.91 -8.65 -5.07
N LYS A 84 6.93 -7.74 -5.01
CA LYS A 84 5.77 -7.67 -5.91
C LYS A 84 5.96 -6.72 -7.09
N GLY A 85 7.19 -6.24 -7.29
CA GLY A 85 7.55 -5.37 -8.40
C GLY A 85 7.13 -3.92 -8.24
N PHE A 86 6.76 -3.49 -7.03
CA PHE A 86 6.48 -2.08 -6.77
C PHE A 86 7.75 -1.34 -6.39
N GLU A 87 7.80 -0.07 -6.75
CA GLU A 87 8.78 0.89 -6.23
C GLU A 87 8.08 1.88 -5.30
N VAL A 88 8.65 2.12 -4.12
CA VAL A 88 8.04 2.97 -3.08
C VAL A 88 8.64 4.37 -3.09
N TYR A 89 7.76 5.36 -2.89
CA TYR A 89 8.06 6.77 -2.90
C TYR A 89 7.39 7.46 -1.71
N LYS A 90 7.98 8.57 -1.29
CA LYS A 90 7.37 9.53 -0.37
C LYS A 90 7.15 10.86 -1.06
N PHE A 91 6.27 11.68 -0.49
CA PHE A 91 6.13 13.08 -0.88
C PHE A 91 7.10 13.94 -0.09
N ASP A 92 7.81 14.85 -0.75
CA ASP A 92 8.51 15.94 -0.08
C ASP A 92 7.57 17.11 0.24
N SER A 93 8.13 18.20 0.79
CA SER A 93 7.38 19.40 1.15
C SER A 93 6.72 20.11 -0.04
N ASP A 94 7.22 19.88 -1.25
CA ASP A 94 6.75 20.50 -2.48
C ASP A 94 5.88 19.52 -3.30
N TYR A 95 5.47 18.40 -2.69
CA TYR A 95 4.69 17.32 -3.31
C TYR A 95 5.39 16.61 -4.47
N ASN A 96 6.72 16.62 -4.51
CA ASN A 96 7.48 15.77 -5.42
C ASN A 96 7.59 14.35 -4.87
N LEU A 97 7.60 13.38 -5.77
CA LEU A 97 7.82 11.98 -5.43
C LEU A 97 9.32 11.67 -5.34
N ILE A 98 9.77 11.30 -4.14
CA ILE A 98 11.14 10.86 -3.89
C ILE A 98 11.12 9.36 -3.67
N LYS A 99 11.85 8.61 -4.52
CA LYS A 99 12.02 7.16 -4.36
C LYS A 99 12.78 6.89 -3.06
N ILE A 100 12.31 5.91 -2.30
CA ILE A 100 12.93 5.46 -1.06
C ILE A 100 13.41 4.01 -1.19
N ASP A 101 14.51 3.68 -0.51
CA ASP A 101 15.06 2.32 -0.50
C ASP A 101 14.50 1.47 0.65
N GLU A 102 14.85 0.19 0.67
CA GLU A 102 14.37 -0.77 1.67
C GLU A 102 14.82 -0.50 3.11
N ASN A 103 15.82 0.35 3.33
CA ASN A 103 16.28 0.75 4.65
C ASN A 103 15.59 2.03 5.15
N TYR A 104 14.67 2.59 4.37
CA TYR A 104 13.84 3.70 4.81
C TYR A 104 13.00 3.34 6.03
N SER A 105 12.78 4.33 6.90
CA SER A 105 12.08 4.14 8.16
C SER A 105 11.22 5.37 8.48
N SER A 106 9.91 5.16 8.54
CA SER A 106 8.93 6.21 8.76
C SER A 106 8.87 6.59 10.24
N LYS A 107 9.72 7.54 10.66
CA LYS A 107 9.84 7.95 12.08
C LYS A 107 8.62 8.71 12.59
N VAL A 108 7.89 9.36 11.70
CA VAL A 108 6.61 10.01 11.94
C VAL A 108 5.52 9.27 11.16
N CYS A 109 4.26 9.50 11.50
CA CYS A 109 3.17 9.01 10.66
C CYS A 109 3.19 9.78 9.33
N GLU A 110 3.33 9.04 8.23
CA GLU A 110 3.34 9.56 6.88
C GLU A 110 2.59 8.63 5.92
N ASN A 111 2.21 9.15 4.76
CA ASN A 111 1.66 8.32 3.68
C ASN A 111 2.74 8.06 2.63
N LEU A 112 2.94 6.79 2.31
CA LEU A 112 3.81 6.33 1.25
C LEU A 112 2.97 5.86 0.06
N ILE A 113 3.56 5.94 -1.13
CA ILE A 113 2.94 5.50 -2.37
C ILE A 113 3.88 4.55 -3.11
N ALA A 114 3.34 3.47 -3.64
CA ALA A 114 4.10 2.47 -4.36
C ALA A 114 3.52 2.28 -5.76
N PHE A 115 4.38 2.33 -6.77
CA PHE A 115 4.02 2.18 -8.18
C PHE A 115 4.57 0.87 -8.73
N LYS A 116 3.72 0.08 -9.40
CA LYS A 116 4.16 -1.12 -10.14
C LYS A 116 4.88 -0.76 -11.44
N ASN A 117 4.53 0.38 -12.04
CA ASN A 117 5.22 0.92 -13.21
C ASN A 117 5.57 2.40 -12.97
N PRO A 118 6.86 2.79 -12.94
CA PRO A 118 7.27 4.18 -12.72
C PRO A 118 6.70 5.17 -13.76
N LYS A 119 6.28 4.73 -14.94
CA LYS A 119 5.62 5.59 -15.93
C LYS A 119 4.29 6.17 -15.42
N ASP A 120 3.62 5.48 -14.50
CA ASP A 120 2.34 5.90 -13.92
C ASP A 120 2.49 7.16 -13.05
N ILE A 121 3.72 7.51 -12.65
CA ILE A 121 4.03 8.75 -11.95
C ILE A 121 3.71 9.96 -12.82
N TYR A 122 4.12 9.96 -14.09
CA TYR A 122 3.90 11.09 -15.00
C TYR A 122 2.41 11.31 -15.29
N ALA A 123 1.61 10.24 -15.30
CA ALA A 123 0.16 10.32 -15.45
C ALA A 123 -0.55 11.05 -14.29
N ILE A 124 0.10 11.18 -13.12
CA ILE A 124 -0.41 12.01 -12.01
C ILE A 124 -0.20 13.50 -12.31
N TYR A 125 0.94 13.87 -12.89
CA TYR A 125 1.29 15.26 -13.17
C TYR A 125 0.59 15.83 -14.42
N GLU A 126 0.32 15.00 -15.42
CA GLU A 126 -0.31 15.43 -16.69
C GLU A 126 -1.81 15.79 -16.58
N LYS A 127 -2.43 15.66 -15.39
CA LYS A 127 -3.85 16.00 -15.17
C LYS A 127 -4.11 17.40 -14.58
N ASN A 128 -3.08 18.26 -14.49
CA ASN A 128 -3.23 19.65 -14.06
C ASN A 128 -3.20 20.62 -15.25
#